data_AF-A0A914CXQ0-F1
#
_entry.id   AF-A0A914CXQ0-F1
#
_cell.length_a   1.000
_cell.length_b   1.000
_cell.length_c   1.000
_cell.angle_alpha   90.00
_cell.angle_beta   90.00
_cell.angle_gamma   90.00
#
_symmetry.space_group_name_H-M   'P 1'
#
loop_
_entity.id
_entity.type
_entity.pdbx_description
1 polymer ?
#
loop_
_entity_poly.entity_id
_entity_poly.type
_entity_poly.pdbx_seq_one_letter_code
_entity_poly.pdbx_strand_id
1 'polypeptide(L)'
;MYRLNHNAEPIPVLIIAKILRQICYALQYLQEMKIMHRDVQPENIYLTRNGTIKLAHFGQAKILLEIDSENICKTPVGKETYMSFEKLHNLHNASSIDVCQSYSFPSDIWSLGVLVLSMVSYFPEEPFHKLPKDFALIMHNENMPFQWLTVNMVQLRARLNRSGGELLKSFLSRKLLTVNIEDRETASSLPKTPEMRKWCLANVEEDKLFLRKKFIDDLDFANQCKIDTCVPNYDHLETKDIPPKFYWDDTWKELETREFSIKLQPSSFKASDLLLEQNFTLSNIRPLFIVLNSFIHHGIIELVDIIPLDFHIRELCYELVEKEKMHIKKNSSNKTFTL
;
A
#
# COMPACT_ATOMS: atom_id res chain seq x y z
N MET A 1 -19.67 3.45 8.82
CA MET A 1 -20.58 2.32 8.53
C MET A 1 -20.44 1.19 9.55
N TYR A 2 -19.26 0.57 9.73
CA TYR A 2 -19.10 -0.61 10.63
C TYR A 2 -19.63 -0.39 12.03
N ARG A 3 -19.15 0.65 12.70
CA ARG A 3 -19.53 0.96 14.07
C ARG A 3 -20.99 1.39 14.22
N LEU A 4 -21.59 1.99 13.18
CA LEU A 4 -23.02 2.33 13.20
C LEU A 4 -23.87 1.05 13.23
N ASN A 5 -23.46 0.02 12.48
CA ASN A 5 -24.15 -1.27 12.44
C ASN A 5 -23.85 -2.15 13.67
N HIS A 6 -22.82 -1.83 14.45
CA HIS A 6 -22.33 -2.64 15.57
C HIS A 6 -22.34 -1.86 16.90
N ASN A 7 -23.35 -1.00 17.14
CA ASN A 7 -23.55 -0.29 18.42
C ASN A 7 -22.30 0.45 18.93
N ALA A 8 -21.60 1.12 18.02
CA ALA A 8 -20.36 1.85 18.27
C ALA A 8 -19.16 0.99 18.74
N GLU A 9 -19.22 -0.34 18.66
CA GLU A 9 -18.11 -1.23 19.01
C GLU A 9 -16.86 -0.99 18.13
N PRO A 10 -15.63 -1.09 18.69
CA PRO A 10 -14.41 -0.98 17.91
C PRO A 10 -14.25 -2.16 16.95
N ILE A 11 -13.51 -1.95 15.86
CA ILE A 11 -13.22 -3.05 14.92
C ILE A 11 -12.42 -4.12 15.66
N PRO A 12 -12.81 -5.40 15.62
CA PRO A 12 -12.07 -6.49 16.26
C PRO A 12 -10.65 -6.63 15.71
N VAL A 13 -9.70 -6.99 16.57
CA VAL A 13 -8.30 -7.18 16.15
C VAL A 13 -8.15 -8.23 15.04
N LEU A 14 -9.05 -9.21 14.98
CA LEU A 14 -9.08 -10.24 13.95
C LEU A 14 -9.38 -9.70 12.55
N ILE A 15 -10.06 -8.56 12.42
CA ILE A 15 -10.29 -7.87 11.15
C ILE A 15 -9.09 -6.95 10.87
N ILE A 16 -8.69 -6.17 11.88
CA ILE A 16 -7.56 -5.23 11.81
C ILE A 16 -6.28 -5.94 11.36
N ALA A 17 -5.95 -7.09 11.93
CA ALA A 17 -4.73 -7.82 11.64
C ALA A 17 -4.64 -8.28 10.17
N LYS A 18 -5.78 -8.62 9.56
CA LYS A 18 -5.85 -9.05 8.15
C LYS A 18 -5.63 -7.87 7.21
N ILE A 19 -6.19 -6.72 7.55
CA ILE A 19 -5.94 -5.46 6.85
C ILE A 19 -4.45 -5.09 6.99
N LEU A 20 -3.95 -5.10 8.22
CA LEU A 20 -2.56 -4.80 8.56
C LEU A 20 -1.57 -5.69 7.80
N ARG A 21 -1.84 -7.01 7.73
CA ARG A 21 -0.99 -7.97 7.00
C ARG A 21 -0.87 -7.62 5.52
N GLN A 22 -1.97 -7.28 4.87
CA GLN A 22 -1.96 -6.90 3.45
C GLN A 22 -1.22 -5.57 3.21
N ILE A 23 -1.39 -4.58 4.10
CA ILE A 23 -0.63 -3.32 4.03
C ILE A 23 0.87 -3.56 4.23
N CYS A 24 1.25 -4.46 5.14
CA CYS A 24 2.65 -4.83 5.32
C CYS A 24 3.27 -5.42 4.05
N TYR A 25 2.55 -6.24 3.29
CA TYR A 25 3.06 -6.72 2.00
C TYR A 25 3.24 -5.59 0.99
N ALA A 26 2.30 -4.63 0.94
CA ALA A 26 2.45 -3.45 0.08
C ALA A 26 3.68 -2.61 0.49
N LEU A 27 3.85 -2.31 1.79
CA LEU A 27 4.99 -1.56 2.29
C LEU A 27 6.32 -2.31 2.13
N GLN A 28 6.33 -3.63 2.29
CA GLN A 28 7.49 -4.46 2.02
C GLN A 28 7.89 -4.33 0.55
N TYR A 29 6.93 -4.43 -0.37
CA TYR A 29 7.19 -4.28 -1.80
C TYR A 29 7.77 -2.89 -2.11
N LEU A 30 7.20 -1.82 -1.55
CA LEU A 30 7.73 -0.47 -1.72
C LEU A 30 9.16 -0.34 -1.18
N GLN A 31 9.44 -0.93 -0.02
CA GLN A 31 10.78 -0.94 0.56
C GLN A 31 11.79 -1.68 -0.34
N GLU A 32 11.42 -2.81 -0.94
CA GLU A 32 12.24 -3.54 -1.91
C GLU A 32 12.54 -2.69 -3.16
N MET A 33 11.58 -1.86 -3.56
CA MET A 33 11.71 -0.92 -4.69
C MET A 33 12.35 0.43 -4.29
N LYS A 34 12.81 0.57 -3.04
CA LYS A 34 13.37 1.82 -2.49
C LYS A 34 12.41 3.01 -2.54
N ILE A 35 11.12 2.75 -2.40
CA ILE A 35 10.05 3.76 -2.39
C ILE A 35 9.52 3.89 -0.96
N MET A 36 9.50 5.12 -0.44
CA MET A 36 8.73 5.43 0.77
C MET A 36 7.36 5.98 0.40
N HIS A 37 6.30 5.53 1.08
CA HIS A 37 4.95 6.04 0.84
C HIS A 37 4.75 7.43 1.48
N ARG A 38 5.23 7.62 2.71
CA ARG A 38 5.20 8.86 3.51
C ARG A 38 3.84 9.41 3.89
N ASP A 39 2.74 8.82 3.40
CA ASP A 39 1.37 9.22 3.74
C ASP A 39 0.41 8.03 3.97
N VAL A 40 0.80 7.07 4.82
CA VAL A 40 -0.05 5.91 5.14
C VAL A 40 -1.18 6.34 6.09
N GLN A 41 -2.41 6.39 5.59
CA GLN A 41 -3.60 6.84 6.33
C GLN A 41 -4.88 6.18 5.77
N PRO A 42 -6.02 6.18 6.51
CA PRO A 42 -7.25 5.53 6.06
C PRO A 42 -7.73 5.97 4.67
N GLU A 43 -7.62 7.25 4.33
CA GLU A 43 -8.05 7.82 3.06
C GLU A 43 -7.28 7.26 1.85
N ASN A 44 -6.09 6.69 2.10
CA ASN A 44 -5.20 6.11 1.11
C ASN A 44 -5.28 4.57 1.07
N ILE A 45 -6.21 3.96 1.83
CA ILE A 45 -6.35 2.51 1.94
C ILE A 45 -7.72 2.09 1.44
N TYR A 46 -7.72 1.33 0.35
CA TYR A 46 -8.92 0.87 -0.33
C TYR A 46 -9.16 -0.61 -0.03
N LEU A 47 -10.43 -0.97 0.16
CA LEU A 47 -10.88 -2.34 0.34
C LEU A 47 -11.79 -2.72 -0.83
N THR A 48 -11.42 -3.76 -1.57
CA THR A 48 -12.24 -4.34 -2.65
C THR A 48 -13.27 -5.32 -2.08
N ARG A 49 -14.32 -5.69 -2.84
CA ARG A 49 -15.38 -6.60 -2.31
C ARG A 49 -14.89 -8.03 -2.10
N ASN A 50 -13.84 -8.44 -2.82
CA ASN A 50 -13.17 -9.72 -2.59
C ASN A 50 -12.26 -9.75 -1.34
N GLY A 51 -12.17 -8.65 -0.56
CA GLY A 51 -11.36 -8.60 0.67
C GLY A 51 -9.90 -8.18 0.47
N THR A 52 -9.53 -7.73 -0.73
CA THR A 52 -8.18 -7.24 -1.04
C THR A 52 -8.00 -5.80 -0.58
N ILE A 53 -6.89 -5.54 0.10
CA ILE A 53 -6.48 -4.19 0.49
C ILE A 53 -5.50 -3.62 -0.53
N LYS A 54 -5.74 -2.37 -0.96
CA LYS A 54 -4.85 -1.62 -1.84
C LYS A 54 -4.40 -0.34 -1.17
N LEU A 55 -3.08 -0.14 -1.10
CA LEU A 55 -2.47 1.13 -0.72
C LEU A 55 -2.36 2.02 -1.97
N ALA A 56 -2.86 3.24 -1.89
CA ALA A 56 -2.93 4.16 -3.02
C ALA A 56 -2.48 5.57 -2.62
N HIS A 57 -2.51 6.49 -3.60
CA HIS A 57 -2.15 7.90 -3.43
C HIS A 57 -0.67 8.15 -3.11
N PHE A 58 0.17 7.92 -4.12
CA PHE A 58 1.62 8.11 -4.07
C PHE A 58 2.08 9.57 -4.26
N GLY A 59 1.18 10.56 -4.13
CA GLY A 59 1.51 11.97 -4.33
C GLY A 59 2.58 12.50 -3.37
N GLN A 60 2.72 11.86 -2.21
CA GLN A 60 3.78 12.14 -1.24
C GLN A 60 4.89 11.10 -1.24
N ALA A 61 4.90 10.13 -2.14
CA ALA A 61 5.94 9.11 -2.15
C ALA A 61 7.31 9.69 -2.57
N LYS A 62 8.40 9.00 -2.23
CA LYS A 62 9.75 9.35 -2.71
C LYS A 62 10.54 8.08 -3.02
N ILE A 63 11.20 8.07 -4.17
CA ILE A 63 12.25 7.08 -4.49
C ILE A 63 13.54 7.52 -3.79
N LEU A 64 14.14 6.58 -3.07
CA LEU A 64 15.44 6.74 -2.44
C LEU A 64 16.49 6.21 -3.41
N LEU A 65 17.07 7.11 -4.22
CA LEU A 65 18.09 6.75 -5.21
C LEU A 65 19.39 6.37 -4.49
N GLU A 66 20.22 5.50 -5.07
CA GLU A 66 21.51 5.09 -4.48
C GLU A 66 22.49 6.24 -4.21
N ILE A 67 22.27 7.40 -4.86
CA ILE A 67 23.04 8.64 -4.65
C ILE A 67 22.71 9.27 -3.28
N ASP A 68 21.49 9.06 -2.75
CA ASP A 68 21.13 9.35 -1.36
C ASP A 68 21.77 8.22 -0.51
N SER A 69 23.05 8.39 -0.17
CA SER A 69 23.92 7.38 0.49
C SER A 69 23.35 6.77 1.79
N GLU A 70 22.25 7.29 2.33
CA GLU A 70 21.62 6.82 3.56
C GLU A 70 20.15 6.34 3.42
N ASN A 71 19.54 6.31 2.22
CA ASN A 71 18.10 5.97 2.06
C ASN A 71 17.19 6.81 2.99
N ILE A 72 17.40 8.12 3.02
CA ILE A 72 16.75 9.06 3.96
C ILE A 72 15.87 10.11 3.28
N CYS A 73 14.90 10.59 4.05
CA CYS A 73 14.07 11.76 3.78
C CYS A 73 14.23 12.77 4.92
N LYS A 74 13.98 14.05 4.63
CA LYS A 74 13.98 15.13 5.63
C LYS A 74 12.69 15.97 5.63
N THR A 75 12.02 16.08 4.48
CA THR A 75 10.80 16.90 4.32
C THR A 75 9.61 16.34 5.11
N PRO A 76 8.92 17.11 5.96
CA PRO A 76 7.78 16.63 6.73
C PRO A 76 6.47 16.64 5.92
N VAL A 77 6.26 15.64 5.07
CA VAL A 77 5.08 15.51 4.19
C VAL A 77 4.07 14.47 4.68
N GLY A 78 2.83 14.53 4.20
CA GLY A 78 1.72 13.64 4.60
C GLY A 78 0.83 14.22 5.69
N LYS A 79 -0.14 13.46 6.19
CA LYS A 79 -1.09 13.93 7.22
C LYS A 79 -0.45 13.97 8.61
N GLU A 80 -0.42 15.17 9.20
CA GLU A 80 0.16 15.48 10.52
C GLU A 80 -0.21 14.46 11.62
N THR A 81 -1.49 14.09 11.72
CA THR A 81 -1.96 13.17 12.78
C THR A 81 -1.41 11.74 12.67
N TYR A 82 -0.82 11.37 11.53
CA TYR A 82 -0.22 10.06 11.26
C TYR A 82 1.31 10.11 11.23
N MET A 83 1.90 11.31 11.32
CA MET A 83 3.35 11.47 11.25
C MET A 83 4.05 10.86 12.46
N SER A 84 5.23 10.28 12.20
CA SER A 84 6.17 9.86 13.24
C SER A 84 6.83 11.05 13.93
N PHE A 85 7.47 10.81 15.07
CA PHE A 85 8.16 11.84 15.85
C PHE A 85 9.11 12.66 14.98
N GLU A 86 9.97 12.02 14.21
CA GLU A 86 10.99 12.68 13.40
C GLU A 86 10.38 13.60 12.32
N LYS A 87 9.22 13.23 11.75
CA LYS A 87 8.48 14.07 10.81
C LYS A 87 7.78 15.23 11.50
N LEU A 88 7.13 14.98 12.64
CA LEU A 88 6.48 16.04 13.44
C LEU A 88 7.51 17.05 13.95
N HIS A 89 8.65 16.57 14.45
CA HIS A 89 9.73 17.42 14.90
C HIS A 89 10.20 18.37 13.78
N ASN A 90 10.38 17.84 12.56
CA ASN A 90 10.72 18.67 11.41
C ASN A 90 9.60 19.66 11.05
N LEU A 91 8.33 19.25 11.11
CA LEU A 91 7.18 20.12 10.82
C LEU A 91 7.10 21.32 11.78
N HIS A 92 7.33 21.10 13.07
CA HIS A 92 7.12 22.12 14.10
C HIS A 92 8.37 22.96 14.40
N ASN A 93 9.57 22.41 14.24
CA ASN A 93 10.80 23.03 14.74
C ASN A 93 11.86 23.34 13.67
N ALA A 94 11.79 22.73 12.47
CA ALA A 94 12.83 22.94 11.48
C ALA A 94 12.60 24.25 10.70
N SER A 95 13.56 25.16 10.76
CA SER A 95 13.57 26.39 9.96
C SER A 95 14.12 26.19 8.55
N SER A 96 14.86 25.10 8.31
CA SER A 96 15.43 24.73 7.00
C SER A 96 15.63 23.21 6.89
N ILE A 97 15.89 22.73 5.68
CA ILE A 97 16.12 21.30 5.42
C ILE A 97 17.41 20.77 6.09
N ASP A 98 18.40 21.64 6.32
CA ASP A 98 19.70 21.25 6.87
C ASP A 98 19.60 20.85 8.34
N VAL A 99 18.65 21.42 9.08
CA VAL A 99 18.38 21.12 10.50
C VAL A 99 17.33 20.03 10.70
N CYS A 100 16.71 19.55 9.62
CA CYS A 100 15.72 18.47 9.69
C CYS A 100 16.39 17.14 10.07
N GLN A 101 15.75 16.41 10.98
CA GLN A 101 16.09 15.03 11.29
C GLN A 101 15.81 14.14 10.09
N SER A 102 16.73 13.23 9.80
CA SER A 102 16.57 12.23 8.75
C SER A 102 15.60 11.14 9.20
N TYR A 103 14.80 10.63 8.26
CA TYR A 103 13.88 9.53 8.49
C TYR A 103 13.82 8.58 7.29
N SER A 104 13.37 7.35 7.50
CA SER A 104 13.33 6.29 6.47
C SER A 104 12.07 5.41 6.63
N PHE A 105 12.06 4.22 6.02
CA PHE A 105 10.95 3.26 6.01
C PHE A 105 10.23 3.03 7.35
N PRO A 106 10.89 3.03 8.54
CA PRO A 106 10.19 2.91 9.82
C PRO A 106 9.11 3.98 10.05
N SER A 107 9.18 5.14 9.39
CA SER A 107 8.15 6.19 9.47
C SER A 107 6.78 5.73 8.93
N ASP A 108 6.77 4.91 7.87
CA ASP A 108 5.53 4.33 7.33
C ASP A 108 4.94 3.29 8.30
N ILE A 109 5.80 2.57 9.05
CA ILE A 109 5.37 1.62 10.09
C ILE A 109 4.75 2.33 11.29
N TRP A 110 5.25 3.50 11.67
CA TRP A 110 4.60 4.33 12.70
C TRP A 110 3.20 4.74 12.25
N SER A 111 3.09 5.25 11.02
CA SER A 111 1.83 5.67 10.41
C SER A 111 0.81 4.52 10.40
N LEU A 112 1.29 3.29 10.16
CA LEU A 112 0.52 2.07 10.25
C LEU A 112 0.03 1.75 11.68
N GLY A 113 0.84 2.05 12.71
CA GLY A 113 0.41 1.98 14.11
C GLY A 113 -0.71 2.96 14.44
N VAL A 114 -0.61 4.19 13.92
CA VAL A 114 -1.68 5.20 14.07
C VAL A 114 -2.94 4.77 13.31
N LEU A 115 -2.80 4.14 12.15
CA LEU A 115 -3.92 3.53 11.43
C LEU A 115 -4.65 2.48 12.29
N VAL A 116 -3.91 1.56 12.92
CA VAL A 116 -4.52 0.59 13.84
C VAL A 116 -5.27 1.30 14.97
N LEU A 117 -4.67 2.33 15.56
CA LEU A 117 -5.35 3.14 16.57
C LEU A 117 -6.61 3.79 16.01
N SER A 118 -6.61 4.31 14.79
CA SER A 118 -7.81 4.88 14.17
C SER A 118 -8.92 3.83 14.00
N MET A 119 -8.59 2.60 13.58
CA MET A 119 -9.55 1.51 13.46
C MET A 119 -10.15 1.07 14.80
N VAL A 120 -9.42 1.26 15.91
CA VAL A 120 -9.91 0.98 17.28
C VAL A 120 -10.65 2.18 17.89
N SER A 121 -10.17 3.40 17.66
CA SER A 121 -10.59 4.63 18.36
C SER A 121 -11.63 5.45 17.60
N TYR A 122 -11.49 5.61 16.28
CA TYR A 122 -12.17 6.65 15.49
C TYR A 122 -13.70 6.55 15.50
N PHE A 123 -14.32 7.44 16.27
CA PHE A 123 -15.69 7.88 16.04
C PHE A 123 -15.59 9.35 15.60
N PRO A 124 -15.90 9.69 14.33
CA PRO A 124 -16.01 11.08 13.95
C PRO A 124 -17.09 11.68 14.86
N GLU A 125 -16.79 12.82 15.48
CA GLU A 125 -17.67 13.60 16.40
C GLU A 125 -17.46 13.44 17.92
N GLU A 126 -16.58 12.57 18.41
CA GLU A 126 -16.26 12.56 19.86
C GLU A 126 -14.86 13.11 20.19
N PRO A 127 -14.73 14.27 20.86
CA PRO A 127 -13.44 14.92 21.14
C PRO A 127 -12.58 14.14 22.15
N PHE A 128 -13.19 13.39 23.08
CA PHE A 128 -12.49 12.66 24.15
C PHE A 128 -11.79 11.38 23.69
N HIS A 129 -12.02 10.96 22.43
CA HIS A 129 -11.51 9.72 21.86
C HIS A 129 -10.26 9.89 20.98
N LYS A 130 -9.88 11.14 20.66
CA LYS A 130 -8.76 11.42 19.75
C LYS A 130 -7.45 11.43 20.52
N LEU A 131 -6.42 10.78 19.95
CA LEU A 131 -5.06 11.01 20.41
C LEU A 131 -4.70 12.49 20.22
N PRO A 132 -4.00 13.12 21.17
CA PRO A 132 -3.40 14.42 20.97
C PRO A 132 -2.60 14.41 19.68
N LYS A 133 -2.70 15.47 18.86
CA LYS A 133 -1.95 15.53 17.60
C LYS A 133 -0.44 15.38 17.83
N ASP A 134 0.03 15.91 18.94
CA ASP A 134 1.44 15.94 19.33
C ASP A 134 1.86 14.72 20.17
N PHE A 135 1.05 13.64 20.22
CA PHE A 135 1.35 12.50 21.10
C PHE A 135 2.71 11.84 20.79
N ALA A 136 3.16 11.88 19.53
CA ALA A 136 4.47 11.40 19.14
C ALA A 136 5.60 12.22 19.80
N LEU A 137 5.43 13.55 19.86
CA LEU A 137 6.36 14.47 20.52
C LEU A 137 6.37 14.23 22.03
N ILE A 138 5.19 14.06 22.64
CA ILE A 138 5.06 13.76 24.08
C ILE A 138 5.78 12.44 24.40
N MET A 139 5.51 11.37 23.65
CA MET A 139 6.15 10.07 23.84
C MET A 139 7.68 10.15 23.79
N HIS A 140 8.23 10.93 22.85
CA HIS A 140 9.67 11.07 22.72
C HIS A 140 10.27 11.95 23.83
N ASN A 141 9.69 13.13 24.07
CA ASN A 141 10.22 14.10 25.04
C ASN A 141 10.17 13.56 26.48
N GLU A 142 9.14 12.79 26.82
CA GLU A 142 9.00 12.18 28.15
C GLU A 142 9.62 10.76 28.22
N ASN A 143 10.22 10.27 27.12
CA ASN A 143 10.68 8.90 26.97
C ASN A 143 9.63 7.87 27.42
N MET A 144 8.37 8.12 27.02
CA MET A 144 7.19 7.40 27.48
C MET A 144 6.71 6.39 26.42
N PRO A 145 6.75 5.07 26.70
CA PRO A 145 6.18 4.08 25.81
C PRO A 145 4.68 4.25 25.62
N PHE A 146 4.16 3.86 24.45
CA PHE A 146 2.74 4.00 24.11
C PHE A 146 1.81 3.38 25.17
N GLN A 147 2.19 2.25 25.76
CA GLN A 147 1.39 1.59 26.80
C GLN A 147 1.12 2.52 28.00
N TRP A 148 2.08 3.37 28.37
CA TRP A 148 1.94 4.31 29.50
C TRP A 148 1.07 5.50 29.12
N LEU A 149 1.20 6.00 27.89
CA LEU A 149 0.32 7.05 27.36
C LEU A 149 -1.16 6.64 27.46
N THR A 150 -1.48 5.37 27.21
CA THR A 150 -2.87 4.87 27.29
C THR A 150 -3.46 4.83 28.70
N VAL A 151 -2.65 4.94 29.76
CA VAL A 151 -3.14 4.90 31.16
C VAL A 151 -4.09 6.06 31.42
N ASN A 152 -3.76 7.24 30.91
CA ASN A 152 -4.54 8.46 31.06
C ASN A 152 -5.70 8.56 30.04
N MET A 153 -5.75 7.65 29.05
CA MET A 153 -6.77 7.63 27.99
C MET A 153 -7.79 6.52 28.24
N VAL A 154 -8.64 6.69 29.27
CA VAL A 154 -9.59 5.66 29.75
C VAL A 154 -10.45 5.07 28.63
N GLN A 155 -10.99 5.92 27.75
CA GLN A 155 -11.84 5.50 26.63
C GLN A 155 -11.07 4.69 25.59
N LEU A 156 -9.89 5.19 25.16
CA LEU A 156 -9.02 4.47 24.22
C LEU A 156 -8.62 3.11 24.80
N ARG A 157 -8.24 3.06 26.08
CA ARG A 157 -7.90 1.82 26.78
C ARG A 157 -9.04 0.82 26.80
N ALA A 158 -10.27 1.28 27.05
CA ALA A 158 -11.47 0.44 27.02
C ALA A 158 -11.74 -0.13 25.61
N ARG A 159 -11.50 0.65 24.56
CA ARG A 159 -11.68 0.19 23.17
C ARG A 159 -10.58 -0.78 22.73
N LEU A 160 -9.32 -0.52 23.11
CA LEU A 160 -8.21 -1.45 22.90
C LEU A 160 -8.46 -2.80 23.58
N ASN A 161 -8.98 -2.76 24.82
CA ASN A 161 -9.37 -3.96 25.56
C ASN A 161 -10.45 -4.77 24.83
N ARG A 162 -11.50 -4.11 24.33
CA ARG A 162 -12.59 -4.76 23.59
C ARG A 162 -12.18 -5.29 22.23
N SER A 163 -11.25 -4.62 21.54
CA SER A 163 -10.79 -5.03 20.20
C SER A 163 -9.82 -6.21 20.25
N GLY A 164 -8.77 -6.13 21.08
CA GLY A 164 -7.68 -7.12 21.09
C GLY A 164 -6.98 -7.31 22.43
N GLY A 165 -7.50 -6.71 23.51
CA GLY A 165 -6.98 -6.91 24.85
C GLY A 165 -5.57 -6.37 25.07
N GLU A 166 -4.89 -6.93 26.06
CA GLU A 166 -3.51 -6.57 26.40
C GLU A 166 -2.52 -6.95 25.30
N LEU A 167 -2.81 -8.00 24.52
CA LEU A 167 -1.98 -8.42 23.41
C LEU A 167 -1.86 -7.33 22.34
N LEU A 168 -2.98 -6.69 21.98
CA LEU A 168 -2.98 -5.57 21.03
C LEU A 168 -2.22 -4.35 21.56
N LYS A 169 -2.35 -4.02 22.85
CA LYS A 169 -1.60 -2.91 23.45
C LYS A 169 -0.10 -3.16 23.45
N SER A 170 0.30 -4.37 23.85
CA SER A 170 1.68 -4.84 23.81
C SER A 170 2.23 -4.75 22.39
N PHE A 171 1.48 -5.27 21.41
CA PHE A 171 1.87 -5.26 20.01
C PHE A 171 2.09 -3.82 19.49
N LEU A 172 1.13 -2.92 19.74
CA LEU A 172 1.27 -1.51 19.38
C LEU A 172 2.50 -0.86 20.02
N SER A 173 2.67 -1.02 21.33
CA SER A 173 3.74 -0.35 22.08
C SER A 173 5.13 -0.90 21.80
N ARG A 174 5.26 -2.18 21.41
CA ARG A 174 6.55 -2.84 21.21
C ARG A 174 6.98 -2.93 19.75
N LYS A 175 6.02 -2.87 18.81
CA LYS A 175 6.28 -3.20 17.40
C LYS A 175 6.04 -2.03 16.44
N LEU A 176 5.07 -1.16 16.71
CA LEU A 176 4.65 -0.10 15.79
C LEU A 176 4.92 1.32 16.34
N LEU A 177 4.49 1.60 17.57
CA LEU A 177 4.54 2.91 18.22
C LEU A 177 5.66 2.94 19.27
N THR A 178 6.89 2.72 18.80
CA THR A 178 8.10 2.71 19.62
C THR A 178 8.70 4.10 19.73
N VAL A 179 9.26 4.42 20.90
CA VAL A 179 9.98 5.68 21.14
C VAL A 179 11.26 5.72 20.32
N ASN A 180 12.03 4.63 20.33
CA ASN A 180 13.21 4.48 19.48
C ASN A 180 12.82 3.91 18.12
N ILE A 181 13.44 4.44 17.07
CA ILE A 181 13.19 4.01 15.69
C ILE A 181 13.71 2.60 15.44
N GLU A 182 14.84 2.22 16.06
CA GLU A 182 15.48 0.90 15.91
C GLU A 182 14.64 -0.25 16.47
N ASP A 183 13.83 0.02 17.50
CA ASP A 183 12.93 -0.96 18.10
C ASP A 183 11.70 -1.25 17.22
N ARG A 184 11.45 -0.41 16.20
CA ARG A 184 10.28 -0.51 15.34
C ARG A 184 10.45 -1.67 14.37
N GLU A 185 9.41 -2.51 14.26
CA GLU A 185 9.44 -3.63 13.33
C GLU A 185 9.45 -3.16 11.86
N THR A 186 9.88 -4.05 10.99
CA THR A 186 9.86 -3.83 9.54
C THR A 186 8.60 -4.40 8.92
N ALA A 187 8.22 -3.91 7.74
CA ALA A 187 7.08 -4.45 6.99
C ALA A 187 7.22 -5.94 6.67
N SER A 188 8.45 -6.46 6.51
CA SER A 188 8.72 -7.86 6.18
C SER A 188 8.71 -8.79 7.41
N SER A 189 9.05 -8.26 8.59
CA SER A 189 9.06 -9.01 9.85
C SER A 189 7.70 -9.00 10.55
N LEU A 190 6.93 -7.90 10.44
CA LEU A 190 5.65 -7.74 11.14
C LEU A 190 4.67 -8.90 10.90
N PRO A 191 4.40 -9.37 9.66
CA PRO A 191 3.48 -10.48 9.42
C PRO A 191 3.92 -11.81 10.03
N LYS A 192 5.22 -11.95 10.35
CA LYS A 192 5.82 -13.17 10.90
C LYS A 192 5.81 -13.20 12.42
N THR A 193 5.43 -12.11 13.08
CA THR A 193 5.36 -11.99 14.56
C THR A 193 4.34 -12.97 15.17
N PRO A 194 4.54 -13.42 16.42
CA PRO A 194 3.64 -14.37 17.07
C PRO A 194 2.22 -13.82 17.23
N GLU A 195 2.07 -12.52 17.46
CA GLU A 195 0.76 -11.85 17.53
C GLU A 195 0.02 -11.93 16.19
N MET A 196 0.70 -11.61 15.09
CA MET A 196 0.11 -11.69 13.75
C MET A 196 -0.24 -13.13 13.36
N ARG A 197 0.61 -14.13 13.71
CA ARG A 197 0.28 -15.55 13.51
C ARG A 197 -0.94 -16.02 14.31
N LYS A 198 -1.25 -15.36 15.43
CA LYS A 198 -2.44 -15.65 16.24
C LYS A 198 -3.71 -15.02 15.67
N TRP A 199 -3.61 -13.85 15.04
CA TRP A 199 -4.77 -13.10 14.54
C TRP A 199 -5.11 -13.36 13.06
N CYS A 200 -4.11 -13.71 12.26
CA CYS A 200 -4.25 -14.00 10.84
C CYS A 200 -4.42 -15.50 10.60
N LEU A 201 -5.09 -15.85 9.49
CA LEU A 201 -5.23 -17.23 9.03
C LEU A 201 -3.96 -17.69 8.28
N ALA A 202 -3.95 -18.95 7.84
CA ALA A 202 -2.75 -19.60 7.32
C ALA A 202 -2.14 -18.88 6.11
N ASN A 203 -2.98 -18.33 5.23
CA ASN A 203 -2.58 -17.64 4.01
C ASN A 203 -3.43 -16.39 3.77
N VAL A 204 -2.99 -15.53 2.85
CA VAL A 204 -3.64 -14.23 2.57
C VAL A 204 -5.03 -14.40 1.97
N GLU A 205 -5.23 -15.44 1.15
CA GLU A 205 -6.51 -15.70 0.49
C GLU A 205 -7.61 -16.07 1.50
N GLU A 206 -7.27 -16.84 2.53
CA GLU A 206 -8.17 -17.10 3.66
C GLU A 206 -8.52 -15.82 4.44
N ASP A 207 -7.55 -14.93 4.63
CA ASP A 207 -7.79 -13.62 5.26
C ASP A 207 -8.73 -12.76 4.42
N LYS A 208 -8.54 -12.72 3.09
CA LYS A 208 -9.43 -12.00 2.16
C LYS A 208 -10.84 -12.55 2.24
N LEU A 209 -11.00 -13.87 2.21
CA LEU A 209 -12.31 -14.53 2.33
C LEU A 209 -12.97 -14.24 3.69
N PHE A 210 -12.18 -14.21 4.76
CA PHE A 210 -12.68 -13.82 6.08
C PHE A 210 -13.15 -12.37 6.09
N LEU A 211 -12.36 -11.44 5.55
CA LEU A 211 -12.73 -10.03 5.46
C LEU A 211 -14.01 -9.85 4.64
N ARG A 212 -14.14 -10.55 3.52
CA ARG A 212 -15.38 -10.55 2.74
C ARG A 212 -16.58 -10.96 3.61
N LYS A 213 -16.52 -12.15 4.21
CA LYS A 213 -17.65 -12.73 4.97
C LYS A 213 -17.99 -12.01 6.28
N LYS A 214 -16.99 -11.48 6.99
CA LYS A 214 -17.13 -10.97 8.38
C LYS A 214 -16.99 -9.47 8.51
N PHE A 215 -16.72 -8.78 7.41
CA PHE A 215 -16.57 -7.34 7.40
C PHE A 215 -17.35 -6.73 6.25
N ILE A 216 -17.15 -7.20 5.02
CA ILE A 216 -17.78 -6.59 3.84
C ILE A 216 -19.26 -6.96 3.75
N ASP A 217 -19.59 -8.25 3.78
CA ASP A 217 -20.98 -8.73 3.64
C ASP A 217 -21.89 -8.19 4.77
N ASP A 218 -21.33 -8.03 5.97
CA ASP A 218 -21.99 -7.43 7.14
C ASP A 218 -22.17 -5.90 7.02
N LEU A 219 -21.29 -5.24 6.26
CA LEU A 219 -21.32 -3.81 6.02
C LEU A 219 -22.22 -3.42 4.83
N ASP A 220 -22.25 -4.25 3.80
CA ASP A 220 -22.86 -3.97 2.51
C ASP A 220 -24.35 -4.34 2.45
N PHE A 221 -25.09 -4.18 3.56
CA PHE A 221 -26.52 -4.52 3.67
C PHE A 221 -27.37 -3.88 2.57
N ALA A 222 -27.02 -2.66 2.13
CA ALA A 222 -27.74 -1.94 1.07
C ALA A 222 -27.50 -2.50 -0.35
N ASN A 223 -26.35 -3.15 -0.61
CA ASN A 223 -26.08 -3.79 -1.90
C ASN A 223 -26.14 -5.32 -1.86
N GLN A 224 -26.55 -5.94 -0.73
CA GLN A 224 -26.77 -7.39 -0.65
C GLN A 224 -27.66 -7.93 -1.79
N CYS A 225 -28.71 -7.18 -2.17
CA CYS A 225 -29.60 -7.53 -3.29
C CYS A 225 -28.95 -7.39 -4.68
N LYS A 226 -27.77 -6.77 -4.76
CA LYS A 226 -27.00 -6.57 -6.00
C LYS A 226 -25.76 -7.47 -6.09
N ILE A 227 -25.49 -8.28 -5.07
CA ILE A 227 -24.34 -9.20 -5.02
C ILE A 227 -24.41 -10.22 -6.17
N ASP A 228 -25.62 -10.63 -6.57
CA ASP A 228 -25.85 -11.58 -7.68
C ASP A 228 -26.32 -10.91 -8.97
N THR A 229 -26.62 -9.61 -8.95
CA THR A 229 -26.94 -8.89 -10.19
C THR A 229 -25.65 -8.54 -10.90
N CYS A 230 -25.56 -8.86 -12.20
CA CYS A 230 -24.47 -8.51 -13.12
C CYS A 230 -24.28 -6.99 -13.28
N VAL A 231 -24.06 -6.26 -12.19
CA VAL A 231 -23.45 -4.93 -12.18
C VAL A 231 -21.96 -5.19 -12.45
N PRO A 232 -21.29 -4.40 -13.31
CA PRO A 232 -19.87 -4.61 -13.62
C PRO A 232 -19.10 -4.88 -12.33
N ASN A 233 -18.59 -6.10 -12.25
CA ASN A 233 -18.02 -6.63 -11.03
C ASN A 233 -16.75 -5.83 -10.77
N TYR A 234 -16.82 -4.83 -9.88
CA TYR A 234 -15.65 -4.09 -9.42
C TYR A 234 -14.62 -5.02 -8.74
N ASP A 235 -14.97 -6.28 -8.47
CA ASP A 235 -14.05 -7.34 -8.04
C ASP A 235 -13.09 -7.83 -9.12
N HIS A 236 -13.41 -7.58 -10.40
CA HIS A 236 -12.47 -7.77 -11.50
C HIS A 236 -11.64 -6.52 -11.81
N LEU A 237 -11.68 -5.50 -10.93
CA LEU A 237 -10.56 -4.55 -10.83
C LEU A 237 -9.42 -5.17 -10.02
N GLU A 238 -8.96 -6.35 -10.45
CA GLU A 238 -7.56 -6.33 -10.85
C GLU A 238 -7.48 -5.13 -11.80
N THR A 239 -6.82 -4.06 -11.37
CA THR A 239 -6.46 -2.93 -12.22
C THR A 239 -5.42 -3.43 -13.22
N LYS A 240 -5.79 -4.45 -13.98
CA LYS A 240 -5.28 -4.70 -15.29
C LYS A 240 -6.15 -3.76 -16.08
N ASP A 241 -5.57 -2.70 -16.61
CA ASP A 241 -6.22 -1.81 -17.57
C ASP A 241 -6.50 -2.64 -18.84
N ILE A 242 -7.39 -3.63 -18.73
CA ILE A 242 -7.78 -4.54 -19.79
C ILE A 242 -8.76 -3.75 -20.63
N PRO A 243 -8.51 -3.55 -21.94
CA PRO A 243 -9.45 -2.84 -22.78
C PRO A 243 -10.80 -3.57 -22.77
N PRO A 244 -11.94 -2.84 -22.70
CA PRO A 244 -13.29 -3.41 -22.63
C PRO A 244 -13.58 -4.56 -23.63
N LYS A 245 -12.93 -4.51 -24.80
CA LYS A 245 -13.01 -5.52 -25.87
C LYS A 245 -12.44 -6.91 -25.50
N PHE A 246 -11.56 -7.01 -24.51
CA PHE A 246 -10.98 -8.28 -24.04
C PHE A 246 -11.74 -8.91 -22.85
N TYR A 247 -12.75 -8.22 -22.29
CA TYR A 247 -13.56 -8.79 -21.20
C TYR A 247 -14.50 -9.91 -21.66
N TRP A 248 -14.89 -9.91 -22.94
CA TRP A 248 -15.92 -10.81 -23.49
C TRP A 248 -15.36 -12.12 -24.07
N ASP A 249 -14.04 -12.28 -24.04
CA ASP A 249 -13.29 -13.41 -24.60
C ASP A 249 -12.13 -13.72 -23.64
N ASP A 250 -12.12 -14.91 -23.03
CA ASP A 250 -11.18 -15.36 -21.97
C ASP A 250 -9.68 -15.24 -22.31
N THR A 251 -9.35 -14.87 -23.54
CA THR A 251 -8.00 -14.52 -24.03
C THR A 251 -7.17 -13.53 -23.21
N TRP A 252 -7.77 -12.71 -22.35
CA TRP A 252 -7.00 -11.90 -21.39
C TRP A 252 -6.16 -12.78 -20.44
N LYS A 253 -6.62 -14.01 -20.15
CA LYS A 253 -5.89 -14.99 -19.31
C LYS A 253 -4.64 -15.50 -20.02
N GLU A 254 -4.71 -15.75 -21.33
CA GLU A 254 -3.55 -16.15 -22.13
C GLU A 254 -2.52 -15.02 -22.21
N LEU A 255 -3.01 -13.79 -22.40
CA LEU A 255 -2.22 -12.56 -22.42
C LEU A 255 -1.37 -12.34 -21.17
N GLU A 256 -1.91 -12.66 -20.00
CA GLU A 256 -1.19 -12.52 -18.74
C GLU A 256 0.02 -13.41 -18.61
N THR A 257 -0.06 -14.60 -19.22
CA THR A 257 1.00 -15.60 -19.19
C THR A 257 1.97 -15.46 -20.36
N ARG A 258 1.63 -14.65 -21.37
CA ARG A 258 2.48 -14.40 -22.54
C ARG A 258 3.65 -13.51 -22.16
N GLU A 259 4.81 -13.89 -22.68
CA GLU A 259 6.06 -13.15 -22.52
C GLU A 259 6.20 -12.14 -23.65
N PHE A 260 6.49 -10.90 -23.29
CA PHE A 260 6.78 -9.79 -24.20
C PHE A 260 8.24 -9.36 -23.99
N SER A 261 8.97 -9.14 -25.07
CA SER A 261 10.24 -8.41 -25.03
C SER A 261 9.97 -6.96 -25.35
N ILE A 262 10.46 -6.05 -24.52
CA ILE A 262 10.42 -4.62 -24.79
C ILE A 262 11.82 -4.06 -24.89
N LYS A 263 11.99 -3.17 -25.87
CA LYS A 263 13.21 -2.43 -26.11
C LYS A 263 12.91 -0.94 -26.04
N LEU A 264 13.45 -0.27 -25.03
CA LEU A 264 13.24 1.17 -24.82
C LEU A 264 14.53 1.93 -25.13
N GLN A 265 14.42 2.93 -25.99
CA GLN A 265 15.54 3.80 -26.37
C GLN A 265 15.15 5.27 -26.16
N PRO A 266 15.89 6.02 -25.32
CA PRO A 266 15.67 7.45 -25.15
C PRO A 266 15.94 8.22 -26.43
N SER A 267 15.07 9.15 -26.79
CA SER A 267 15.26 10.07 -27.92
C SER A 267 16.26 11.21 -27.62
N SER A 268 16.65 11.39 -26.35
CA SER A 268 17.53 12.48 -25.94
C SER A 268 19.01 12.19 -26.25
N PHE A 269 19.72 13.19 -26.78
CA PHE A 269 21.14 13.11 -27.15
C PHE A 269 22.11 12.75 -25.99
N LYS A 270 21.68 12.90 -24.72
CA LYS A 270 22.52 12.60 -23.55
C LYS A 270 22.60 11.11 -23.21
N ALA A 271 21.76 10.27 -23.80
CA ALA A 271 21.63 8.85 -23.43
C ALA A 271 21.30 7.95 -24.64
N SER A 272 21.73 8.32 -25.85
CA SER A 272 21.49 7.54 -27.09
C SER A 272 22.00 6.09 -27.01
N ASP A 273 22.99 5.86 -26.13
CA ASP A 273 23.66 4.57 -25.95
C ASP A 273 22.99 3.71 -24.87
N LEU A 274 22.04 4.27 -24.11
CA LEU A 274 21.29 3.53 -23.07
C LEU A 274 20.15 2.77 -23.73
N LEU A 275 20.44 1.55 -24.14
CA LEU A 275 19.47 0.60 -24.67
C LEU A 275 19.14 -0.44 -23.59
N LEU A 276 17.89 -0.46 -23.13
CA LEU A 276 17.41 -1.45 -22.18
C LEU A 276 16.41 -2.37 -22.86
N GLU A 277 16.74 -3.66 -22.88
CA GLU A 277 15.91 -4.74 -23.39
C GLU A 277 15.58 -5.68 -22.24
N GLN A 278 14.29 -5.98 -22.05
CA GLN A 278 13.85 -6.83 -20.96
C GLN A 278 12.60 -7.60 -21.36
N ASN A 279 12.54 -8.87 -20.93
CA ASN A 279 11.34 -9.67 -21.03
C ASN A 279 10.46 -9.50 -19.79
N PHE A 280 9.15 -9.42 -20.00
CA PHE A 280 8.16 -9.38 -18.93
C PHE A 280 6.85 -10.06 -19.36
N THR A 281 6.00 -10.36 -18.38
CA THR A 281 4.62 -10.79 -18.63
C THR A 281 3.67 -9.75 -18.07
N LEU A 282 2.45 -9.63 -18.60
CA LEU A 282 1.45 -8.71 -18.02
C LEU A 282 1.05 -9.12 -16.60
N SER A 283 1.22 -10.39 -16.22
CA SER A 283 1.07 -10.86 -14.84
C SER A 283 2.23 -10.48 -13.91
N ASN A 284 3.44 -10.28 -14.45
CA ASN A 284 4.64 -9.92 -13.70
C ASN A 284 5.34 -8.72 -14.33
N ILE A 285 4.86 -7.53 -14.00
CA ILE A 285 5.39 -6.25 -14.50
C ILE A 285 6.70 -5.82 -13.82
N ARG A 286 7.20 -6.58 -12.84
CA ARG A 286 8.43 -6.22 -12.09
C ARG A 286 9.62 -5.94 -13.02
N PRO A 287 9.89 -6.73 -14.07
CA PRO A 287 11.00 -6.43 -14.98
C PRO A 287 10.81 -5.11 -15.74
N LEU A 288 9.59 -4.79 -16.17
CA LEU A 288 9.27 -3.53 -16.83
C LEU A 288 9.52 -2.34 -15.88
N PHE A 289 9.06 -2.46 -14.64
CA PHE A 289 9.26 -1.42 -13.64
C PHE A 289 10.75 -1.20 -13.32
N ILE A 290 11.57 -2.26 -13.29
CA ILE A 290 13.03 -2.14 -13.11
C ILE A 290 13.66 -1.30 -14.23
N VAL A 291 13.24 -1.52 -15.49
CA VAL A 291 13.73 -0.74 -16.64
C VAL A 291 13.30 0.72 -16.53
N LEU A 292 12.02 0.99 -16.26
CA LEU A 292 11.52 2.36 -16.10
C LEU A 292 12.20 3.08 -14.93
N ASN A 293 12.41 2.38 -13.81
CA ASN A 293 13.12 2.93 -12.67
C ASN A 293 14.58 3.26 -13.00
N SER A 294 15.25 2.44 -13.83
CA SER A 294 16.58 2.77 -14.36
C SER A 294 16.59 4.09 -15.13
N PHE A 295 15.59 4.36 -15.96
CA PHE A 295 15.48 5.65 -16.65
C PHE A 295 15.27 6.83 -15.70
N ILE A 296 14.53 6.63 -14.59
CA ILE A 296 14.41 7.64 -13.53
C ILE A 296 15.76 7.91 -12.87
N HIS A 297 16.51 6.85 -12.55
CA HIS A 297 17.86 6.98 -11.97
C HIS A 297 18.81 7.79 -12.87
N HIS A 298 18.68 7.68 -14.19
CA HIS A 298 19.47 8.44 -15.17
C HIS A 298 18.88 9.82 -15.48
N GLY A 299 17.78 10.23 -14.83
CA GLY A 299 17.12 11.52 -15.04
C GLY A 299 16.49 11.67 -16.43
N ILE A 300 16.12 10.56 -17.07
CA ILE A 300 15.52 10.55 -18.41
C ILE A 300 14.01 10.77 -18.32
N ILE A 301 13.36 10.21 -17.29
CA ILE A 301 11.93 10.36 -17.01
C ILE A 301 11.72 10.64 -15.52
N GLU A 302 10.58 11.22 -15.16
CA GLU A 302 10.18 11.45 -13.77
C GLU A 302 9.25 10.33 -13.26
N LEU A 303 9.06 10.23 -11.94
CA LEU A 303 8.15 9.24 -11.33
C LEU A 303 6.72 9.35 -11.86
N VAL A 304 6.27 10.58 -12.15
CA VAL A 304 4.94 10.85 -12.70
C VAL A 304 4.75 10.26 -14.11
N ASP A 305 5.84 10.01 -14.84
CA ASP A 305 5.82 9.46 -16.19
C ASP A 305 5.68 7.93 -16.20
N ILE A 306 5.93 7.24 -15.07
CA ILE A 306 5.80 5.78 -15.00
C ILE A 306 4.40 5.35 -15.40
N ILE A 307 3.36 5.96 -14.81
CA ILE A 307 1.97 5.52 -15.02
C ILE A 307 1.57 5.68 -16.50
N PRO A 308 1.77 6.84 -17.16
CA PRO A 308 1.50 6.99 -18.59
C PRO A 308 2.29 6.05 -19.50
N LEU A 309 3.56 5.81 -19.21
CA LEU A 309 4.43 4.92 -20.00
C LEU A 309 4.00 3.46 -19.87
N ASP A 310 3.80 3.01 -18.64
CA ASP A 310 3.30 1.68 -18.32
C ASP A 310 1.94 1.44 -18.98
N PHE A 311 1.02 2.41 -18.94
CA PHE A 311 -0.26 2.34 -19.65
C PHE A 311 -0.07 2.18 -21.17
N HIS A 312 0.77 2.99 -21.81
CA HIS A 312 1.03 2.89 -23.26
C HIS A 312 1.64 1.54 -23.66
N ILE A 313 2.56 1.03 -22.85
CA ILE A 313 3.21 -0.25 -23.10
C ILE A 313 2.18 -1.39 -23.03
N ARG A 314 1.28 -1.36 -22.04
CA ARG A 314 0.17 -2.31 -21.95
C ARG A 314 -0.76 -2.21 -23.15
N GLU A 315 -1.16 -1.01 -23.56
CA GLU A 315 -2.00 -0.80 -24.76
C GLU A 315 -1.35 -1.39 -26.02
N LEU A 316 -0.04 -1.18 -26.22
CA LEU A 316 0.70 -1.79 -27.34
C LEU A 316 0.69 -3.31 -27.29
N CYS A 317 0.89 -3.90 -26.10
CA CYS A 317 0.77 -5.36 -25.91
C CYS A 317 -0.64 -5.86 -26.28
N TYR A 318 -1.69 -5.13 -25.89
CA TYR A 318 -3.07 -5.46 -26.24
C TYR A 318 -3.33 -5.36 -27.74
N GLU A 319 -2.86 -4.30 -28.41
CA GLU A 319 -2.97 -4.15 -29.86
C GLU A 319 -2.25 -5.26 -30.62
N LEU A 320 -1.07 -5.67 -30.17
CA LEU A 320 -0.29 -6.74 -30.80
C LEU A 320 -1.05 -8.06 -30.80
N VAL A 321 -1.65 -8.41 -29.65
CA VAL A 321 -2.41 -9.65 -29.54
C VAL A 321 -3.74 -9.57 -30.29
N GLU A 322 -4.36 -8.40 -30.38
CA GLU A 322 -5.53 -8.21 -31.25
C GLU A 322 -5.18 -8.46 -32.72
N LYS A 323 -4.08 -7.88 -33.21
CA LYS A 323 -3.60 -8.12 -34.58
C LYS A 323 -3.30 -9.59 -34.82
N GLU A 324 -2.67 -10.26 -33.86
CA GLU A 324 -2.39 -11.69 -33.95
C GLU A 324 -3.68 -12.52 -33.99
N LYS A 325 -4.69 -12.24 -33.15
CA LYS A 325 -6.00 -12.91 -33.21
C LYS A 325 -6.69 -12.74 -34.55
N MET A 326 -6.68 -11.51 -35.08
CA MET A 326 -7.23 -11.22 -36.41
C MET A 326 -6.47 -11.97 -37.50
N HIS A 327 -5.15 -12.14 -37.34
CA HIS A 327 -4.31 -12.93 -38.23
C HIS A 327 -4.54 -14.43 -38.10
N ILE A 328 -4.69 -14.99 -36.90
CA ILE A 328 -4.99 -16.42 -36.67
C ILE A 328 -6.37 -16.79 -37.24
N LYS A 329 -7.37 -15.90 -37.09
CA LYS A 329 -8.68 -16.06 -37.75
C LYS A 329 -8.61 -15.96 -39.28
N LYS A 330 -7.60 -15.29 -39.83
CA LYS A 330 -7.41 -15.11 -41.28
C LYS A 330 -6.45 -16.11 -41.93
N ASN A 331 -5.45 -16.60 -41.19
CA ASN A 331 -4.31 -17.37 -41.69
C ASN A 331 -3.85 -18.38 -40.62
N SER A 332 -4.28 -19.63 -40.78
CA SER A 332 -3.61 -20.80 -40.22
C SER A 332 -2.25 -21.03 -40.91
N SER A 333 -1.30 -20.11 -40.77
CA SER A 333 0.10 -20.32 -41.20
C SER A 333 1.03 -19.25 -40.62
N ASN A 334 1.89 -19.71 -39.68
CA ASN A 334 3.05 -19.09 -39.04
C ASN A 334 3.58 -17.76 -39.59
N LYS A 335 3.87 -16.81 -38.68
CA LYS A 335 5.20 -16.16 -38.53
C LYS A 335 5.25 -15.19 -37.34
N THR A 336 6.44 -15.13 -36.75
CA THR A 336 6.92 -14.28 -35.65
C THR A 336 6.97 -12.79 -36.03
N PHE A 337 6.65 -11.91 -35.09
CA PHE A 337 6.76 -10.45 -35.22
C PHE A 337 7.89 -9.92 -34.34
N THR A 338 8.67 -8.98 -34.88
CA THR A 338 9.69 -8.18 -34.18
C THR A 338 9.24 -6.72 -34.24
N LEU A 339 9.25 -6.02 -33.11
CA LEU A 339 9.10 -4.56 -33.02
C LEU A 339 10.39 -3.95 -32.47
#